data_AF-A0A0A2CUN2-F1
#
_entry.id   AF-A0A0A2CUN2-F1
#
_cell.length_a   1.000
_cell.length_b   1.000
_cell.length_c   1.000
_cell.angle_alpha   90.00
_cell.angle_beta   90.00
_cell.angle_gamma   90.00
#
_symmetry.space_group_name_H-M   'P 1'
#
loop_
_entity.id
_entity.type
_entity.pdbx_description
1 polymer ?
#
loop_
_entity_poly.entity_id
_entity_poly.type
_entity_poly.pdbx_seq_one_letter_code
_entity_poly.pdbx_strand_id
1 'polypeptide(L)' 'MSTQNSRTAKPDKSPPQRKTTFKWNSNGELSAVDMARVLERLTNPALTQCDLACELDQNT' A
#
# COMPACT_ATOMS: atom_id res chain seq x y z
N MET A 1 35.89 7.21 22.68
CA MET A 1 35.10 7.72 21.53
C MET A 1 34.69 6.51 20.73
N SER A 2 33.46 6.02 20.94
CA SER A 2 33.02 4.73 20.38
C SER A 2 32.00 4.96 19.28
N THR A 3 32.26 4.29 18.17
CA THR A 3 31.75 4.43 16.81
C THR A 3 30.22 4.41 16.71
N GLN A 4 29.64 5.44 16.11
CA GLN A 4 28.22 5.49 15.78
C GLN A 4 27.99 4.67 14.49
N ASN A 5 27.37 3.50 14.64
CA ASN A 5 26.95 2.62 13.56
C ASN A 5 25.86 3.31 12.71
N SER A 6 26.23 3.80 11.53
CA SER A 6 25.32 4.42 10.57
C SER A 6 24.52 3.34 9.83
N ARG A 7 23.29 3.09 10.29
CA ARG A 7 22.28 2.36 9.51
C ARG A 7 21.98 3.17 8.24
N THR A 8 22.49 2.69 7.11
CA THR A 8 22.18 3.24 5.80
C THR A 8 20.71 2.96 5.47
N ALA A 9 19.87 4.00 5.57
CA ALA A 9 18.51 3.98 5.05
C ALA A 9 18.60 3.79 3.53
N LYS A 10 18.28 2.59 3.04
CA LYS A 10 18.13 2.35 1.61
C LYS A 10 16.95 3.20 1.12
N PRO A 11 17.07 3.95 0.01
CA PRO A 11 15.95 4.68 -0.55
C PRO A 11 14.91 3.65 -0.98
N ASP A 12 13.75 3.71 -0.33
CA ASP A 12 12.57 2.93 -0.68
C ASP A 12 12.25 3.19 -2.15
N LYS A 13 12.47 2.19 -3.01
CA LYS A 13 12.19 2.25 -4.44
C LYS A 13 10.70 2.02 -4.72
N SER A 14 9.81 2.42 -3.82
CA SER A 14 8.39 2.36 -4.14
C SER A 14 8.14 3.21 -5.38
N PRO A 15 7.45 2.66 -6.39
CA PRO A 15 7.00 3.46 -7.52
C PRO A 15 6.25 4.67 -6.96
N PRO A 16 6.42 5.87 -7.54
CA PRO A 16 5.77 7.06 -7.04
C PRO A 16 4.27 6.78 -6.90
N GLN A 17 3.80 6.73 -5.65
CA GLN A 17 2.42 6.38 -5.35
C GLN A 17 1.54 7.44 -5.99
N ARG A 18 0.92 7.10 -7.12
CA ARG A 18 0.00 8.00 -7.81
C ARG A 18 -1.15 8.26 -6.84
N LYS A 19 -1.20 9.47 -6.28
CA LYS A 19 -2.32 9.93 -5.46
C LYS A 19 -3.56 9.93 -6.34
N THR A 20 -4.33 8.84 -6.31
CA THR A 20 -5.64 8.78 -6.95
C THR A 20 -6.68 9.25 -5.95
N THR A 21 -7.23 10.45 -6.15
CA THR A 21 -8.34 10.93 -5.33
C THR A 21 -9.63 10.27 -5.80
N PHE A 22 -10.17 9.36 -4.99
CA PHE A 22 -11.50 8.80 -5.17
C PHE A 22 -12.57 9.89 -5.09
N LYS A 23 -13.58 9.83 -5.96
CA LYS A 23 -14.74 10.72 -5.92
C LYS A 23 -15.83 10.07 -5.09
N TRP A 24 -16.09 10.67 -3.94
CA TRP A 24 -17.17 10.31 -3.05
C TRP A 24 -18.38 11.22 -3.32
N ASN A 25 -19.56 10.62 -3.32
CA ASN A 25 -20.83 11.32 -3.34
C ASN A 25 -21.11 11.93 -1.96
N SER A 26 -22.02 12.89 -1.89
CA SER A 26 -22.38 13.56 -0.63
C SER A 26 -23.02 12.64 0.41
N ASN A 27 -23.48 11.46 0.00
CA ASN A 27 -24.01 10.42 0.86
C ASN A 27 -22.91 9.50 1.45
N GLY A 28 -21.64 9.74 1.12
CA GLY A 28 -20.52 8.92 1.57
C GLY A 28 -20.29 7.65 0.75
N GLU A 29 -21.03 7.45 -0.36
CA GLU A 29 -20.78 6.37 -1.29
C GLU A 29 -19.70 6.75 -2.31
N LEU A 30 -18.94 5.76 -2.78
CA LEU A 30 -17.99 5.97 -3.86
C LEU A 30 -18.73 6.10 -5.19
N SER A 31 -18.29 7.00 -6.07
CA SER A 31 -18.89 7.16 -7.39
C SER A 31 -18.89 5.82 -8.15
N ALA A 32 -19.94 5.55 -8.93
CA ALA A 32 -20.05 4.30 -9.68
C ALA A 32 -18.83 4.04 -10.59
N VAL A 33 -18.27 5.11 -11.14
CA VAL A 33 -17.05 5.07 -11.98
C VAL A 33 -15.83 4.63 -11.18
N ASP A 34 -15.65 5.17 -9.98
CA ASP A 34 -14.53 4.79 -9.13
C ASP A 34 -14.71 3.39 -8.53
N MET A 35 -15.94 2.99 -8.17
CA MET A 35 -16.25 1.61 -7.75
C MET A 35 -15.89 0.59 -8.83
N ALA A 36 -16.30 0.85 -10.09
CA ALA A 36 -15.93 -0.02 -11.21
C ALA A 36 -14.41 -0.12 -11.39
N ARG A 37 -13.69 1.00 -11.26
CA ARG A 37 -12.22 1.02 -11.34
C ARG A 37 -11.54 0.26 -10.20
N VAL A 38 -12.10 0.32 -8.99
CA VAL A 38 -11.60 -0.47 -7.85
C VAL A 38 -11.79 -1.96 -8.13
N LEU A 39 -12.98 -2.38 -8.57
CA LEU A 39 -13.27 -3.78 -8.89
C LEU A 39 -12.34 -4.30 -9.99
N GLU A 40 -12.14 -3.54 -11.05
CA GLU A 40 -11.19 -3.86 -12.12
C GLU A 40 -9.77 -4.10 -11.57
N ARG A 41 -9.28 -3.23 -10.69
CA ARG A 41 -7.96 -3.39 -10.07
C ARG A 41 -7.88 -4.61 -9.14
N LEU A 42 -8.95 -4.92 -8.42
CA LEU A 42 -9.01 -6.09 -7.55
C LEU A 42 -9.04 -7.42 -8.33
N THR A 43 -9.40 -7.41 -9.63
CA THR A 43 -9.26 -8.62 -10.46
C THR A 43 -7.80 -9.00 -10.69
N ASN A 44 -6.84 -8.09 -10.45
CA ASN A 44 -5.43 -8.40 -10.55
C ASN A 44 -4.97 -9.14 -9.27
N PRO A 45 -4.58 -10.42 -9.34
CA PRO A 45 -4.19 -11.21 -8.18
C PRO A 45 -2.97 -10.62 -7.44
N ALA A 46 -2.09 -9.89 -8.15
CA ALA A 46 -0.94 -9.22 -7.54
C ALA A 46 -1.33 -8.02 -6.65
N LEU A 47 -2.54 -7.47 -6.81
CA LEU A 47 -3.07 -6.39 -5.97
C LEU A 47 -3.89 -6.90 -4.78
N THR A 48 -4.34 -8.16 -4.83
CA THR A 48 -5.02 -8.83 -3.71
C THR A 48 -4.05 -9.43 -2.69
N GLN A 49 -2.79 -9.58 -3.07
CA GLN A 49 -1.73 -10.02 -2.19
C GLN A 49 -1.12 -8.80 -1.51
N CYS A 50 -1.09 -8.83 -0.18
CA CYS A 50 -0.37 -7.86 0.60
C CYS A 50 0.88 -8.54 1.15
N ASP A 51 2.05 -7.93 0.99
CA ASP A 51 3.30 -8.34 1.66
C ASP A 51 3.25 -8.08 3.19
N LEU A 52 2.05 -7.99 3.78
CA LEU A 52 1.84 -8.14 5.21
C LEU A 52 1.99 -9.62 5.63
N ALA A 53 3.02 -10.30 5.11
CA ALA A 53 3.69 -11.32 5.87
C ALA A 53 4.46 -10.58 6.97
N CYS A 54 3.72 -10.08 7.97
CA CYS A 54 4.32 -9.84 9.27
C CYS A 54 5.05 -11.13 9.58
N GLU A 55 6.37 -11.05 9.75
CA GLU A 55 7.11 -12.06 10.47
C GLU A 55 6.34 -12.23 11.79
N LEU A 56 5.48 -13.25 11.83
CA LEU A 56 4.87 -13.69 13.06
C LEU A 56 6.06 -14.25 13.81
N ASP A 57 6.66 -13.33 14.56
CA ASP A 57 7.86 -13.51 15.34
C ASP A 57 7.72 -14.87 16.02
N GLN A 58 8.65 -15.75 15.67
CA GLN A 58 8.79 -17.07 16.24
C GLN A 58 9.25 -16.91 17.69
N ASN A 59 8.40 -16.35 18.55
CA ASN A 59 8.63 -16.41 19.99
C ASN A 59 7.78 -17.55 20.55
N THR A 60 8.37 -18.75 20.44
CA THR A 60 8.04 -19.89 21.29
C THR A 60 8.21 -19.55 22.77
#